data_AF-A0AAW4BJ85-F1
#
_entry.id   AF-A0AAW4BJ85-F1
#
_cell.length_a   1.000
_cell.length_b   1.000
_cell.length_c   1.000
_cell.angle_alpha   90.00
_cell.angle_beta   90.00
_cell.angle_gamma   90.00
#
_symmetry.space_group_name_H-M   'P 1'
#
loop_
_entity.id
_entity.type
_entity.pdbx_description
1 polymer ?
#
loop_
_entity_poly.entity_id
_entity_poly.type
_entity_poly.pdbx_seq_one_letter_code
_entity_poly.pdbx_strand_id
1 'polypeptide(L)'
;MERDPWKNSAVTSKNKLWFYMLLSTLALYVIFGDKTPDQSKDRNVQIKEKEVVNIEPSQYLITECRDKISSATLYKKERLSYVGSDKGNVVIAYLNDFGKAFKFRCIGNNIQLYAEGSGSWISM
;
A
#
# COMPACT_ATOMS: atom_id res chain seq x y z
N MET A 1 -19.79 -14.78 37.49
CA MET A 1 -20.24 -15.83 36.56
C MET A 1 -20.26 -15.22 35.18
N GLU A 2 -19.18 -15.44 34.42
CA GLU A 2 -18.95 -14.84 33.11
C GLU A 2 -19.88 -15.54 32.11
N ARG A 3 -20.77 -14.78 31.45
CA ARG A 3 -21.67 -15.37 30.44
C ARG A 3 -20.87 -15.49 29.14
N ASP A 4 -20.62 -16.72 28.73
CA ASP A 4 -20.02 -17.02 27.43
C ASP A 4 -20.84 -16.34 26.30
N PRO A 5 -20.29 -15.35 25.60
CA PRO A 5 -21.00 -14.59 24.58
C PRO A 5 -21.28 -15.43 23.32
N TRP A 6 -20.68 -16.61 23.20
CA TRP A 6 -20.81 -17.48 22.03
C TRP A 6 -21.92 -18.53 22.16
N LYS A 7 -22.53 -18.65 23.34
CA LYS A 7 -23.56 -19.67 23.61
C LYS A 7 -24.83 -19.50 22.77
N ASN A 8 -25.08 -18.28 22.25
CA ASN A 8 -26.26 -17.95 21.46
C ASN A 8 -25.97 -17.86 19.94
N SER A 9 -24.72 -18.01 19.51
CA SER A 9 -24.29 -17.84 18.11
C SER A 9 -24.22 -19.17 17.33
N ALA A 10 -24.71 -20.26 17.91
CA ALA A 10 -24.81 -21.53 17.20
C ALA A 10 -25.77 -21.40 16.01
N VAL A 11 -25.27 -21.63 14.80
CA VAL A 11 -26.08 -21.68 13.58
C VAL A 11 -27.03 -22.87 13.67
N THR A 12 -28.27 -22.60 14.06
CA THR A 12 -29.33 -23.62 14.12
C THR A 12 -29.95 -23.82 12.74
N SER A 13 -30.62 -24.96 12.53
CA SER A 13 -31.30 -25.29 11.26
C SER A 13 -32.29 -24.22 10.79
N LYS A 14 -32.80 -23.38 11.70
CA LYS A 14 -33.71 -22.27 11.42
C LYS A 14 -33.01 -21.05 10.79
N ASN A 15 -31.74 -20.82 11.09
CA ASN A 15 -30.98 -19.63 10.64
C ASN A 15 -29.94 -19.95 9.56
N LYS A 16 -29.77 -21.24 9.24
CA LYS A 16 -28.80 -21.74 8.28
C LYS A 16 -28.99 -21.14 6.88
N LEU A 17 -30.25 -20.96 6.44
CA LEU A 17 -30.57 -20.36 5.14
C LEU A 17 -30.13 -18.89 5.07
N TRP A 18 -30.41 -18.12 6.12
CA TRP A 18 -29.99 -16.71 6.21
C TRP A 18 -28.47 -16.56 6.21
N PHE A 19 -27.76 -17.46 6.88
CA PHE A 19 -26.31 -17.47 6.86
C PHE A 19 -25.73 -17.76 5.48
N TYR A 20 -26.30 -18.72 4.74
CA TYR A 20 -25.88 -19.00 3.36
C TYR A 20 -26.17 -17.82 2.41
N MET A 21 -27.30 -17.15 2.57
CA MET A 21 -27.62 -15.96 1.78
C MET A 21 -26.62 -14.82 2.06
N LEU A 22 -26.25 -14.62 3.32
CA LEU A 22 -25.31 -13.58 3.72
C LEU A 22 -23.89 -13.87 3.21
N LEU A 23 -23.44 -15.12 3.33
CA LEU A 23 -22.17 -15.60 2.76
C LEU A 23 -22.13 -15.51 1.23
N SER A 24 -23.22 -15.90 0.55
CA SER A 24 -23.31 -15.82 -0.91
C SER A 24 -23.28 -14.37 -1.40
N THR A 25 -23.96 -13.47 -0.71
CA THR A 25 -23.95 -12.03 -1.04
C THR A 25 -22.56 -11.44 -0.86
N LEU A 26 -21.85 -11.82 0.21
CA LEU A 26 -20.47 -11.37 0.45
C LEU A 26 -19.50 -11.90 -0.63
N ALA A 27 -19.63 -13.17 -1.00
CA ALA A 27 -18.82 -13.77 -2.08
C ALA A 27 -19.10 -13.09 -3.44
N LEU A 28 -20.36 -12.79 -3.75
CA LEU A 28 -20.72 -12.03 -4.95
C LEU A 28 -20.14 -10.61 -4.93
N TYR A 29 -20.16 -9.93 -3.78
CA TYR A 29 -19.53 -8.61 -3.64
C TYR A 29 -18.02 -8.64 -3.90
N VAL A 30 -17.32 -9.68 -3.46
CA VAL A 30 -15.88 -9.83 -3.73
C VAL A 30 -15.61 -10.11 -5.22
N ILE A 31 -16.44 -10.95 -5.87
CA ILE A 31 -16.26 -11.30 -7.29
C ILE A 31 -16.67 -10.16 -8.23
N PHE A 32 -17.72 -9.41 -7.91
CA PHE A 32 -18.24 -8.32 -8.74
C PHE A 32 -17.70 -6.94 -8.35
N GLY A 33 -17.17 -6.76 -7.14
CA GLY A 33 -16.58 -5.51 -6.68
C GLY A 33 -15.32 -5.09 -7.44
N ASP A 34 -14.66 -6.05 -8.12
CA ASP A 34 -13.50 -5.82 -8.98
C ASP A 34 -13.88 -5.37 -10.41
N LYS A 35 -15.18 -5.36 -10.76
CA LYS A 35 -15.65 -4.88 -12.06
C LYS A 35 -16.13 -3.44 -11.94
N THR A 36 -15.18 -2.53 -11.78
CA THR A 36 -15.42 -1.14 -12.22
C THR A 36 -15.61 -1.16 -13.74
N PRO A 37 -16.66 -0.52 -14.29
CA PRO A 37 -16.78 -0.40 -15.73
C PRO A 37 -15.68 0.53 -16.21
N ASP A 38 -14.75 0.00 -17.02
CA ASP A 38 -13.77 0.79 -17.75
C ASP A 38 -14.49 1.84 -18.59
N GLN A 39 -14.49 3.06 -18.06
CA GLN A 39 -15.06 4.22 -18.70
C GLN A 39 -13.98 4.91 -19.52
N SER A 40 -13.76 4.46 -20.76
CA SER A 40 -13.31 5.32 -21.88
C SER A 40 -13.34 4.51 -23.18
N LYS A 41 -14.43 4.56 -23.95
CA LYS A 41 -14.58 5.43 -25.13
C LYS A 41 -13.26 5.77 -25.84
N ASP A 42 -13.08 5.10 -26.98
CA ASP A 42 -12.39 5.55 -28.20
C ASP A 42 -11.65 6.89 -28.12
N ARG A 43 -10.33 6.81 -28.00
CA ARG A 43 -9.43 7.62 -28.83
C ARG A 43 -8.27 6.76 -29.29
N ASN A 44 -8.21 6.55 -30.60
CA ASN A 44 -7.01 6.15 -31.32
C ASN A 44 -5.85 7.08 -30.91
N VAL A 45 -5.08 6.66 -29.91
CA VAL A 45 -3.73 7.13 -29.69
C VAL A 45 -2.91 5.86 -29.68
N GLN A 46 -2.09 5.67 -30.71
CA GLN A 46 -0.98 4.74 -30.64
C GLN A 46 -0.14 5.14 -29.42
N ILE A 47 -0.43 4.53 -28.28
CA ILE A 47 0.48 4.50 -27.16
C ILE A 47 1.59 3.59 -27.65
N LYS A 48 2.63 4.21 -28.22
CA LYS A 48 3.96 3.61 -28.18
C LYS A 48 4.13 3.19 -26.74
N GLU A 49 4.15 1.88 -26.53
CA GLU A 49 4.64 1.25 -25.31
C GLU A 49 5.99 1.92 -25.04
N LYS A 50 5.97 2.95 -24.18
CA LYS A 50 7.19 3.45 -23.58
C LYS A 50 7.60 2.29 -22.70
N GLU A 51 8.47 1.46 -23.26
CA GLU A 51 9.40 0.62 -22.53
C GLU A 51 9.74 1.41 -21.27
N VAL A 52 9.19 0.97 -20.13
CA VAL A 52 9.50 1.56 -18.83
C VAL A 52 10.94 1.15 -18.60
N VAL A 53 11.85 1.92 -19.19
CA VAL A 53 13.25 1.86 -18.85
C VAL A 53 13.25 2.07 -17.34
N ASN A 54 13.62 1.04 -16.59
CA ASN A 54 13.92 1.14 -15.16
C ASN A 54 15.14 2.07 -15.03
N ILE A 55 14.91 3.36 -15.24
CA ILE A 55 15.92 4.40 -15.07
C ILE A 55 16.08 4.49 -13.56
N GLU A 56 17.16 3.92 -13.06
CA GLU A 56 17.55 4.11 -11.69
C GLU A 56 17.62 5.63 -11.43
N PRO A 57 16.96 6.13 -10.37
CA PRO A 57 16.96 7.57 -10.08
C PRO A 57 18.39 8.07 -9.93
N SER A 58 18.65 9.28 -10.42
CA SER A 58 19.98 9.87 -10.32
C SER A 58 20.43 9.99 -8.86
N GLN A 59 21.74 9.87 -8.62
CA GLN A 59 22.32 9.97 -7.28
C GLN A 59 21.92 11.27 -6.55
N TYR A 60 21.71 12.35 -7.31
CA TYR A 60 21.19 13.61 -6.79
C TYR A 60 19.80 13.44 -6.15
N LEU A 61 18.85 12.81 -6.85
CA LEU A 61 17.48 12.59 -6.34
C LEU A 61 17.49 11.68 -5.09
N ILE A 62 18.36 10.67 -5.06
CA ILE A 62 18.54 9.80 -3.91
C ILE A 62 19.04 10.60 -2.70
N THR A 63 20.02 11.47 -2.92
CA THR A 63 20.61 12.31 -1.86
C THR A 63 19.61 13.34 -1.35
N GLU A 64 18.88 14.00 -2.23
CA GLU A 64 17.82 14.95 -1.87
C GLU A 64 16.72 14.26 -1.06
N CYS A 65 16.30 13.04 -1.44
CA CYS A 65 15.31 12.28 -0.70
C CYS A 65 15.80 11.91 0.71
N ARG A 66 17.06 11.47 0.84
CA ARG A 66 17.69 11.22 2.15
C ARG A 66 17.73 12.46 3.02
N ASP A 67 18.05 13.60 2.43
CA ASP A 67 18.09 14.88 3.13
C ASP A 67 16.71 15.28 3.66
N LYS A 68 15.69 15.20 2.80
CA LYS A 68 14.29 15.45 3.17
C LYS A 68 13.83 14.55 4.32
N ILE A 69 14.09 13.24 4.23
CA ILE A 69 13.73 12.28 5.30
C ILE A 69 14.47 12.61 6.58
N SER A 70 15.78 12.81 6.52
CA SER A 70 16.60 13.14 7.69
C SER A 70 16.13 14.42 8.37
N SER A 71 15.76 15.45 7.61
CA SER A 71 15.21 16.69 8.15
C SER A 71 13.83 16.50 8.79
N ALA A 72 12.96 15.68 8.20
CA ALA A 72 11.61 15.44 8.72
C ALA A 72 11.56 14.52 9.94
N THR A 73 12.47 13.54 10.04
CA THR A 73 12.45 12.50 11.09
C THR A 73 13.58 12.62 12.11
N LEU A 74 14.58 13.48 11.86
CA LEU A 74 15.85 13.55 12.58
C LEU A 74 16.68 12.25 12.52
N TYR A 75 16.36 11.35 11.57
CA TYR A 75 17.16 10.15 11.36
C TYR A 75 18.52 10.50 10.77
N LYS A 76 19.53 9.75 11.20
CA LYS A 76 20.89 9.88 10.69
C LYS A 76 20.94 9.45 9.21
N LYS A 77 21.49 10.31 8.34
CA LYS A 77 21.51 10.10 6.88
C LYS A 77 22.22 8.81 6.48
N GLU A 78 23.27 8.43 7.20
CA GLU A 78 24.04 7.21 6.96
C GLU A 78 23.24 5.92 7.21
N ARG A 79 22.11 6.00 7.92
CA ARG A 79 21.20 4.86 8.16
C ARG A 79 20.06 4.79 7.14
N LEU A 80 19.99 5.73 6.21
CA LEU A 80 18.99 5.80 5.16
C LEU A 80 19.55 5.17 3.88
N SER A 81 19.11 3.96 3.56
CA SER A 81 19.59 3.18 2.41
C SER A 81 18.62 3.27 1.25
N TYR A 82 19.13 3.54 0.05
CA TYR A 82 18.35 3.39 -1.17
C TYR A 82 18.00 1.92 -1.40
N VAL A 83 16.73 1.63 -1.68
CA VAL A 83 16.25 0.25 -1.88
C VAL A 83 15.54 0.05 -3.22
N GLY A 84 15.30 1.12 -3.99
CA GLY A 84 14.67 1.03 -5.30
C GLY A 84 13.83 2.24 -5.65
N SER A 85 13.02 2.10 -6.69
CA SER A 85 12.04 3.10 -7.11
C SER A 85 10.64 2.52 -7.15
N ASP A 86 9.64 3.35 -6.88
CA ASP A 86 8.22 2.99 -7.00
C ASP A 86 7.51 4.02 -7.88
N LYS A 87 7.09 3.60 -9.07
CA LYS A 87 6.53 4.47 -10.11
C LYS A 87 7.42 5.69 -10.42
N GLY A 88 8.75 5.47 -10.44
CA GLY A 88 9.75 6.51 -10.66
C GLY A 88 10.10 7.38 -9.44
N ASN A 89 9.48 7.13 -8.28
CA ASN A 89 9.78 7.84 -7.04
C ASN A 89 10.86 7.09 -6.26
N VAL A 90 11.81 7.82 -5.66
CA VAL A 90 12.88 7.22 -4.85
C VAL A 90 12.29 6.56 -3.61
N VAL A 91 12.67 5.31 -3.34
CA VAL A 91 12.34 4.58 -2.13
C VAL A 91 13.59 4.39 -1.27
N ILE A 92 13.50 4.83 -0.03
CA ILE A 92 14.57 4.76 0.97
C ILE A 92 14.08 3.91 2.15
N ALA A 93 14.94 3.05 2.69
CA ALA A 93 14.68 2.32 3.92
C ALA A 93 15.58 2.81 5.06
N TYR A 94 14.99 2.94 6.25
CA TYR A 94 15.72 3.16 7.50
C TYR A 94 15.65 1.89 8.35
N LEU A 95 16.80 1.36 8.77
CA LEU A 95 16.86 0.25 9.72
C LEU A 95 17.24 0.79 11.11
N ASN A 96 16.35 0.62 12.08
CA ASN A 96 16.60 1.05 13.47
C ASN A 96 17.44 0.01 14.25
N ASP A 97 17.85 0.36 15.47
CA ASP A 97 18.71 -0.50 16.31
C ASP A 97 18.00 -1.76 16.83
N PHE A 98 16.67 -1.81 16.68
CA PHE A 98 15.83 -2.95 17.04
C PHE A 98 15.54 -3.88 15.84
N GLY A 99 16.21 -3.66 14.70
CA GLY A 99 16.00 -4.45 13.49
C GLY A 99 14.68 -4.15 12.76
N LYS A 100 13.97 -3.08 13.11
CA LYS A 100 12.76 -2.64 12.38
C LYS A 100 13.15 -1.75 11.22
N ALA A 101 12.59 -2.06 10.04
CA ALA A 101 12.77 -1.27 8.84
C ALA A 101 11.56 -0.35 8.62
N PHE A 102 11.82 0.89 8.20
CA PHE A 102 10.79 1.85 7.80
C PHE A 102 11.07 2.26 6.37
N LYS A 103 10.07 2.15 5.49
CA LYS A 103 10.22 2.54 4.08
C LYS A 103 9.60 3.91 3.85
N PHE A 104 10.32 4.74 3.13
CA PHE A 104 9.94 6.08 2.74
C PHE A 104 9.94 6.19 1.22
N ARG A 105 9.00 6.94 0.68
CA ARG A 105 8.93 7.28 -0.75
C ARG A 105 8.89 8.79 -0.91
N CYS A 106 9.78 9.34 -1.71
CA CYS A 106 9.81 10.78 -2.00
C CYS A 106 9.06 11.08 -3.30
N ILE A 107 7.99 11.87 -3.22
CA ILE A 107 7.17 12.29 -4.36
C ILE A 107 7.26 13.80 -4.49
N GLY A 108 8.12 14.27 -5.39
CA GLY A 108 8.43 15.70 -5.52
C GLY A 108 8.95 16.28 -4.19
N ASN A 109 8.15 17.15 -3.56
CA ASN A 109 8.49 17.75 -2.26
C ASN A 109 7.91 17.02 -1.05
N ASN A 110 7.09 16.00 -1.25
CA ASN A 110 6.44 15.27 -0.16
C ASN A 110 7.17 13.97 0.15
N ILE A 111 7.09 13.56 1.40
CA ILE A 111 7.61 12.28 1.89
C ILE A 111 6.40 11.45 2.31
N GLN A 112 6.41 10.17 1.94
CA GLN A 112 5.41 9.22 2.40
C GLN A 112 6.07 8.08 3.13
N LEU A 113 5.49 7.68 4.26
CA LEU A 113 5.86 6.49 5.01
C LEU A 113 5.01 5.30 4.57
N TYR A 114 5.63 4.15 4.37
CA TYR A 114 4.91 2.92 4.13
C TYR A 114 4.35 2.36 5.44
N ALA A 115 3.04 2.24 5.54
CA ALA A 115 2.36 1.58 6.64
C ALA A 115 2.16 0.10 6.33
N GLU A 116 3.05 -0.75 6.83
CA GLU A 116 3.04 -2.19 6.56
C GLU A 116 1.71 -2.86 6.92
N GLY A 117 1.09 -2.45 8.03
CA GLY A 117 -0.18 -3.01 8.48
C GLY A 117 -1.38 -2.74 7.55
N SER A 118 -1.34 -1.68 6.75
CA SER A 118 -2.40 -1.32 5.80
C SER A 118 -1.97 -1.46 4.33
N GLY A 119 -0.72 -1.87 4.06
CA GLY A 119 -0.16 -1.94 2.71
C GLY A 119 -0.20 -0.62 1.95
N SER A 120 -0.18 0.51 2.66
CA SER A 120 -0.48 1.83 2.09
C SER A 120 0.62 2.84 2.37
N TRP A 121 0.73 3.84 1.48
CA TRP A 121 1.61 5.00 1.68
C TRP A 121 0.85 6.12 2.38
N ILE A 122 1.40 6.62 3.48
CA ILE A 122 0.82 7.70 4.27
C ILE A 122 1.73 8.92 4.16
N SER A 123 1.16 10.08 3.83
CA SER A 123 1.91 11.34 3.84
C SER A 123 2.41 11.66 5.25
N MET A 124 3.68 12.08 5.33
CA MET A 124 4.30 12.56 6.56
C MET A 124 4.17 14.07 6.70
#